data_AF-A0A7C3D2Q8-F1
#
_entry.id   AF-A0A7C3D2Q8-F1
#
_cell.length_a   1.000
_cell.length_b   1.000
_cell.length_c   1.000
_cell.angle_alpha   90.00
_cell.angle_beta   90.00
_cell.angle_gamma   90.00
#
_symmetry.space_group_name_H-M   'P 1'
#
loop_
_entity.id
_entity.type
_entity.pdbx_description
1 polymer ?
#
loop_
_entity_poly.entity_id
_entity_poly.type
_entity_poly.pdbx_seq_one_letter_code
_entity_poly.pdbx_strand_id
1 'polypeptide(L)'
;MARQISRSGKKADVIEAKVDKFSSKQKRGLREVALILYGTVAIFFFVALYTYSLKDPAWSHSTVSNDVLNAGGKFGAWFADITYFIFGYFAYLFPVLVMLAGWKAFRGQGQRNASNGGSVFLLTIGLFLTVASGTGIAALHFYVEGSDLPANSGGLLGTQISQLLVEVFNPTGATLVLLALLLTGVRLLGVSWLQLMDLVGRFLVTRFMRLK
;
A
#
# COMPACT_ATOMS: atom_id res chain seq x y z
N MET A 1 -35.53 -15.23 -51.58
CA MET A 1 -34.10 -15.11 -51.23
C MET A 1 -33.78 -14.00 -50.20
N ALA A 2 -34.26 -12.76 -50.33
CA ALA A 2 -33.91 -11.66 -49.41
C ALA A 2 -34.25 -11.89 -47.90
N ARG A 3 -35.34 -12.61 -47.58
CA ARG A 3 -35.71 -12.93 -46.18
C ARG A 3 -34.77 -13.91 -45.47
N GLN A 4 -34.06 -14.77 -46.20
CA GLN A 4 -33.10 -15.72 -45.61
C GLN A 4 -31.78 -15.03 -45.23
N ILE A 5 -31.32 -14.08 -46.03
CA ILE A 5 -30.11 -13.30 -45.79
C ILE A 5 -30.29 -12.38 -44.56
N SER A 6 -31.46 -11.72 -44.44
CA SER A 6 -31.81 -10.89 -43.27
C SER A 6 -31.88 -11.66 -41.94
N ARG A 7 -32.38 -12.91 -41.96
CA ARG A 7 -32.42 -13.77 -40.76
C ARG A 7 -31.03 -14.28 -40.34
N SER A 8 -30.10 -14.42 -41.28
CA SER A 8 -28.72 -14.84 -41.01
C SER A 8 -27.94 -13.75 -40.27
N GLY A 9 -28.02 -12.50 -40.75
CA GLY A 9 -27.39 -11.34 -40.06
C GLY A 9 -27.93 -11.14 -38.65
N LYS A 10 -29.25 -11.18 -38.47
CA LYS A 10 -29.88 -11.04 -37.15
C LYS A 10 -29.51 -12.16 -36.16
N LYS A 11 -29.19 -13.37 -36.65
CA LYS A 11 -28.68 -14.46 -35.80
C LYS A 11 -27.22 -14.25 -35.41
N ALA A 12 -26.39 -13.76 -36.34
CA ALA A 12 -24.98 -13.44 -36.07
C ALA A 12 -24.85 -12.33 -35.01
N ASP A 13 -25.61 -11.24 -35.15
CA ASP A 13 -25.62 -10.13 -34.19
C ASP A 13 -26.00 -10.57 -32.76
N VAL A 14 -26.96 -11.50 -32.66
CA VAL A 14 -27.40 -12.07 -31.36
C VAL A 14 -26.33 -12.97 -30.75
N ILE A 15 -25.58 -13.71 -31.57
CA ILE A 15 -24.47 -14.54 -31.12
C ILE A 15 -23.31 -13.67 -30.63
N GLU A 16 -22.92 -12.66 -31.40
CA GLU A 16 -21.85 -11.70 -31.02
C GLU A 16 -22.21 -10.96 -29.72
N ALA A 17 -23.42 -10.42 -29.61
CA ALA A 17 -23.87 -9.75 -28.39
C ALA A 17 -23.88 -10.69 -27.17
N LYS A 18 -24.19 -11.99 -27.36
CA LYS A 18 -24.15 -12.99 -26.28
C LYS A 18 -22.72 -13.36 -25.88
N VAL A 19 -21.80 -13.45 -26.84
CA VAL A 19 -20.36 -13.69 -26.62
C VAL A 19 -19.73 -12.51 -25.88
N ASP A 20 -20.00 -11.27 -26.29
CA ASP A 20 -19.51 -10.06 -25.63
C ASP A 20 -20.05 -9.90 -24.21
N LYS A 21 -21.35 -10.20 -24.02
CA LYS A 21 -21.98 -10.20 -22.70
C LYS A 21 -21.39 -11.28 -21.78
N PHE A 22 -21.02 -12.44 -22.32
CA PHE A 22 -20.37 -13.51 -21.55
C PHE A 22 -18.92 -13.13 -21.16
N SER A 23 -18.14 -12.59 -22.10
CA SER A 23 -16.76 -12.12 -21.87
C SER A 23 -16.69 -10.98 -20.86
N SER A 24 -17.60 -10.00 -20.96
CA SER A 24 -17.70 -8.90 -19.99
C SER A 24 -18.12 -9.37 -18.60
N LYS A 25 -19.06 -10.32 -18.49
CA LYS A 25 -19.45 -10.94 -17.21
C LYS A 25 -18.28 -11.71 -16.57
N GLN A 26 -17.51 -12.47 -17.35
CA GLN A 26 -16.32 -13.18 -16.87
C GLN A 26 -15.22 -12.21 -16.38
N LYS A 27 -14.93 -11.15 -17.16
CA LYS A 27 -13.96 -10.10 -16.75
C LYS A 27 -14.39 -9.41 -15.47
N ARG A 28 -15.68 -9.16 -15.28
CA ARG A 28 -16.22 -8.59 -14.04
C ARG A 28 -16.05 -9.56 -12.86
N GLY A 29 -16.39 -10.83 -13.04
CA GLY A 29 -16.20 -11.85 -12.00
C GLY A 29 -14.74 -11.99 -11.55
N LEU A 30 -13.79 -11.99 -12.50
CA LEU A 30 -12.36 -12.01 -12.19
C LEU A 30 -11.89 -10.79 -11.39
N ARG A 31 -12.43 -9.60 -11.70
CA ARG A 31 -12.12 -8.36 -10.96
C ARG A 31 -12.68 -8.39 -9.54
N GLU A 32 -13.89 -8.89 -9.36
CA GLU A 32 -14.51 -9.08 -8.04
C GLU A 32 -13.71 -10.08 -7.20
N VAL A 33 -13.31 -11.22 -7.77
CA VAL A 33 -12.43 -12.19 -7.11
C VAL A 33 -11.08 -11.56 -6.73
N ALA A 34 -10.46 -10.82 -7.64
CA ALA A 34 -9.21 -10.11 -7.35
C ALA A 34 -9.39 -9.15 -6.17
N LEU A 35 -10.44 -8.32 -6.16
CA LEU A 35 -10.71 -7.40 -5.06
C LEU A 35 -10.83 -8.12 -3.72
N ILE A 36 -11.57 -9.23 -3.68
CA ILE A 36 -11.76 -10.03 -2.47
C ILE A 36 -10.42 -10.62 -1.98
N LEU A 37 -9.60 -11.14 -2.90
CA LEU A 37 -8.29 -11.69 -2.56
C LEU A 37 -7.35 -10.61 -2.02
N TYR A 38 -7.16 -9.51 -2.75
CA TYR A 38 -6.31 -8.40 -2.30
C TYR A 38 -6.83 -7.80 -0.99
N GLY A 39 -8.14 -7.63 -0.83
CA GLY A 39 -8.74 -7.14 0.40
C GLY A 39 -8.47 -8.06 1.59
N THR A 40 -8.65 -9.37 1.41
CA THR A 40 -8.36 -10.38 2.43
C THR A 40 -6.88 -10.36 2.84
N VAL A 41 -5.96 -10.30 1.86
CA VAL A 41 -4.51 -10.24 2.14
C VAL A 41 -4.14 -8.94 2.86
N ALA A 42 -4.70 -7.81 2.45
CA ALA A 42 -4.46 -6.53 3.10
C ALA A 42 -4.94 -6.53 4.56
N ILE A 43 -6.13 -7.08 4.82
CA ILE A 43 -6.65 -7.24 6.18
C ILE A 43 -5.76 -8.18 6.99
N PHE A 44 -5.34 -9.31 6.41
CA PHE A 44 -4.44 -10.25 7.07
C PHE A 44 -3.11 -9.57 7.48
N PHE A 45 -2.46 -8.84 6.57
CA PHE A 45 -1.23 -8.11 6.88
C PHE A 45 -1.46 -7.00 7.92
N PHE A 46 -2.58 -6.28 7.85
CA PHE A 46 -2.91 -5.27 8.84
C PHE A 46 -3.08 -5.88 10.23
N VAL A 47 -3.84 -6.98 10.34
CA VAL A 47 -4.04 -7.71 11.60
C VAL A 47 -2.70 -8.24 12.11
N ALA A 48 -1.90 -8.86 11.26
CA ALA A 48 -0.58 -9.38 11.64
C ALA A 48 0.34 -8.30 12.20
N LEU A 49 0.36 -7.10 11.59
CA LEU A 49 1.14 -5.96 12.09
C LEU A 49 0.55 -5.40 13.40
N TYR A 50 -0.77 -5.26 13.47
CA TYR A 50 -1.45 -4.68 14.62
C TYR A 50 -1.37 -5.56 15.87
N THR A 51 -1.39 -6.88 15.72
CA THR A 51 -1.26 -7.85 16.81
C THR A 51 0.18 -8.37 16.97
N TYR A 52 1.18 -7.59 16.57
CA TYR A 52 2.58 -7.98 16.74
C TYR A 52 2.96 -8.07 18.22
N SER A 53 3.78 -9.07 18.57
CA SER A 53 4.32 -9.23 19.91
C SER A 53 5.75 -9.76 19.86
N LEU A 54 6.65 -9.16 20.67
CA LEU A 54 8.02 -9.65 20.89
C LEU A 54 8.08 -11.01 21.62
N LYS A 55 6.93 -11.53 22.06
CA LYS A 55 6.81 -12.85 22.69
C LYS A 55 6.59 -13.97 21.66
N ASP A 56 6.24 -13.60 20.42
CA ASP A 56 5.99 -14.57 19.37
C ASP A 56 7.31 -15.11 18.79
N PRO A 57 7.37 -16.38 18.38
CA PRO A 57 8.54 -16.91 17.69
C PRO A 57 8.68 -16.20 16.33
N ALA A 58 9.81 -15.54 16.12
CA ALA A 58 10.05 -14.69 14.96
C ALA A 58 11.46 -14.90 14.37
N TRP A 59 11.77 -14.18 13.29
CA TRP A 59 13.09 -14.28 12.65
C TRP A 59 14.19 -13.63 13.51
N SER A 60 13.90 -12.45 14.04
CA SER A 60 14.88 -11.66 14.81
C SER A 60 15.10 -12.17 16.24
N HIS A 61 14.14 -12.93 16.78
CA HIS A 61 14.21 -13.48 18.14
C HIS A 61 13.48 -14.82 18.22
N SER A 62 14.09 -15.76 18.95
CA SER A 62 13.49 -17.05 19.25
C SER A 62 12.92 -17.03 20.67
N THR A 63 11.62 -17.30 20.81
CA THR A 63 10.99 -17.49 22.12
C THR A 63 10.76 -18.96 22.42
N VAL A 64 10.77 -19.29 23.71
CA VAL A 64 10.57 -20.66 24.21
C VAL A 64 9.08 -21.02 24.30
N SER A 65 8.19 -20.02 24.20
CA SER A 65 6.74 -20.22 24.27
C SER A 65 6.20 -20.84 22.98
N ASN A 66 5.39 -21.90 23.14
CA ASN A 66 4.69 -22.55 22.02
C ASN A 66 3.44 -21.77 21.56
N ASP A 67 2.96 -20.82 22.38
CA ASP A 67 1.77 -20.03 22.08
C ASP A 67 2.14 -18.81 21.24
N VAL A 68 1.43 -18.63 20.13
CA VAL A 68 1.55 -17.48 19.24
C VAL A 68 0.38 -16.55 19.50
N LEU A 69 0.69 -15.34 19.96
CA LEU A 69 -0.26 -14.28 20.27
C LEU A 69 -0.73 -13.54 19.01
N ASN A 70 0.10 -13.50 17.95
CA ASN A 70 -0.28 -12.91 16.69
C ASN A 70 -1.53 -13.58 16.11
N ALA A 71 -2.56 -12.79 15.80
CA ALA A 71 -3.81 -13.30 15.24
C ALA A 71 -3.64 -13.87 13.81
N GLY A 72 -2.56 -13.51 13.11
CA GLY A 72 -2.15 -14.13 11.85
C GLY A 72 -1.35 -15.43 12.02
N GLY A 73 -1.21 -15.93 13.25
CA GLY A 73 -0.42 -17.11 13.59
C GLY A 73 1.08 -16.93 13.33
N LYS A 74 1.82 -18.05 13.23
CA LYS A 74 3.29 -18.05 13.05
C LYS A 74 3.72 -17.24 11.82
N PHE A 75 2.99 -17.36 10.72
CA PHE A 75 3.30 -16.61 9.50
C PHE A 75 3.08 -15.11 9.69
N GLY A 76 1.98 -14.71 10.35
CA GLY A 76 1.72 -13.31 10.67
C GLY A 76 2.79 -12.70 11.57
N ALA A 77 3.21 -13.42 12.62
CA ALA A 77 4.29 -13.00 13.51
C ALA A 77 5.61 -12.79 12.74
N TRP A 78 6.00 -13.76 11.89
CA TRP A 78 7.23 -13.68 11.10
C TRP A 78 7.20 -12.54 10.07
N PHE A 79 6.07 -12.39 9.37
CA PHE A 79 5.87 -11.29 8.44
C PHE A 79 5.97 -9.92 9.12
N ALA A 80 5.27 -9.76 10.26
CA ALA A 80 5.27 -8.51 11.01
C ALA A 80 6.67 -8.18 11.53
N ASP A 81 7.39 -9.18 12.07
CA ASP A 81 8.75 -9.02 12.57
C ASP A 81 9.72 -8.50 11.51
N ILE A 82 9.78 -9.15 10.35
CA ILE A 82 10.68 -8.75 9.25
C ILE A 82 10.31 -7.36 8.73
N THR A 83 9.01 -7.09 8.58
CA THR A 83 8.56 -5.81 8.03
C THR A 83 8.85 -4.67 9.00
N TYR A 84 8.61 -4.86 10.31
CA TYR A 84 8.98 -3.88 11.33
C TYR A 84 10.49 -3.73 11.47
N PHE A 85 11.26 -4.82 11.36
CA PHE A 85 12.71 -4.76 11.44
C PHE A 85 13.31 -3.89 10.32
N ILE A 86 12.82 -4.03 9.09
CA ILE A 86 13.34 -3.28 7.94
C ILE A 86 12.77 -1.85 7.89
N PHE A 87 11.46 -1.69 8.06
CA PHE A 87 10.73 -0.45 7.76
C PHE A 87 10.18 0.28 8.99
N GLY A 88 10.28 -0.28 10.19
CA GLY A 88 9.67 0.30 11.39
C GLY A 88 8.18 0.57 11.19
N TYR A 89 7.68 1.71 11.65
CA TYR A 89 6.26 2.07 11.52
C TYR A 89 5.78 2.20 10.07
N PHE A 90 6.68 2.41 9.11
CA PHE A 90 6.32 2.39 7.68
C PHE A 90 5.91 1.00 7.17
N ALA A 91 6.05 -0.05 7.97
CA ALA A 91 5.48 -1.38 7.71
C ALA A 91 3.96 -1.33 7.43
N TYR A 92 3.23 -0.40 8.04
CA TYR A 92 1.80 -0.22 7.78
C TYR A 92 1.48 0.23 6.35
N LEU A 93 2.47 0.63 5.55
CA LEU A 93 2.27 0.92 4.14
C LEU A 93 1.95 -0.34 3.33
N PHE A 94 2.44 -1.52 3.73
CA PHE A 94 2.21 -2.79 3.03
C PHE A 94 0.72 -3.14 2.87
N PRO A 95 -0.10 -3.21 3.94
CA PRO A 95 -1.54 -3.48 3.78
C PRO A 95 -2.25 -2.43 2.92
N VAL A 96 -1.83 -1.16 3.02
CA VAL A 96 -2.38 -0.07 2.17
C VAL A 96 -2.05 -0.31 0.69
N LEU A 97 -0.80 -0.66 0.35
CA LEU A 97 -0.38 -0.93 -1.02
C LEU A 97 -1.11 -2.13 -1.62
N VAL A 98 -1.28 -3.21 -0.84
CA VAL A 98 -2.03 -4.40 -1.27
C VAL A 98 -3.49 -4.01 -1.56
N MET A 99 -4.12 -3.23 -0.67
CA MET A 99 -5.49 -2.75 -0.87
C MET A 99 -5.61 -1.87 -2.13
N LEU A 100 -4.65 -0.94 -2.34
CA LEU A 100 -4.61 -0.08 -3.53
C LEU A 100 -4.41 -0.90 -4.82
N ALA A 101 -3.59 -1.95 -4.79
CA ALA A 101 -3.42 -2.86 -5.91
C ALA A 101 -4.73 -3.58 -6.26
N GLY A 102 -5.44 -4.10 -5.24
CA GLY A 102 -6.76 -4.69 -5.40
C GLY A 102 -7.79 -3.73 -5.96
N TRP A 103 -7.80 -2.48 -5.47
CA TRP A 103 -8.68 -1.43 -5.96
C TRP A 103 -8.42 -1.07 -7.43
N LYS A 104 -7.15 -0.96 -7.83
CA LYS A 104 -6.76 -0.73 -9.23
C LYS A 104 -7.15 -1.91 -10.12
N ALA A 105 -6.95 -3.14 -9.66
CA ALA A 105 -7.35 -4.35 -10.38
C ALA A 105 -8.88 -4.40 -10.56
N PHE A 106 -9.65 -4.03 -9.53
CA PHE A 106 -11.10 -4.01 -9.55
C PHE A 106 -11.69 -2.95 -10.49
N ARG A 107 -11.23 -1.70 -10.39
CA ARG A 107 -11.66 -0.62 -11.30
C ARG A 107 -11.35 -0.95 -12.75
N GLY A 108 -10.40 -1.85 -12.96
CA GLY A 108 -10.17 -2.56 -14.20
C GLY A 108 -10.12 -1.64 -15.41
N GLN A 109 -9.00 -0.92 -15.53
CA GLN A 109 -8.55 -0.14 -16.68
C GLN A 109 -9.64 0.17 -17.72
N GLY A 110 -10.62 1.00 -17.33
CA GLY A 110 -11.56 1.65 -18.26
C GLY A 110 -10.91 2.78 -19.06
N GLN A 111 -9.61 3.03 -18.86
CA GLN A 111 -8.82 3.89 -19.73
C GLN A 111 -7.80 3.01 -20.46
N ARG A 112 -8.04 2.86 -21.77
CA ARG A 112 -6.98 2.66 -22.76
C ARG A 112 -6.05 3.87 -22.77
N ASN A 113 -5.36 4.13 -21.66
CA ASN A 113 -4.09 4.83 -21.75
C ASN A 113 -3.06 3.72 -21.77
N ALA A 114 -2.47 3.52 -22.94
CA ALA A 114 -1.29 2.70 -23.09
C ALA A 114 -0.41 2.89 -21.86
N SER A 115 -0.18 1.82 -21.10
CA SER A 115 0.73 1.87 -19.97
C SER A 115 2.11 2.09 -20.54
N ASN A 116 2.48 3.34 -20.78
CA ASN A 116 3.86 3.70 -21.02
C ASN A 116 4.61 3.19 -19.78
N GLY A 117 5.63 2.35 -19.97
CA GLY A 117 6.46 1.86 -18.88
C GLY A 117 6.96 2.99 -17.95
N GLY A 118 7.06 4.22 -18.49
CA GLY A 118 7.31 5.45 -17.73
C GLY A 118 6.36 5.70 -16.56
N SER A 119 5.06 5.42 -16.66
CA SER A 119 4.13 5.64 -15.55
C SER A 119 4.34 4.65 -14.41
N VAL A 120 4.62 3.38 -14.71
CA VAL A 120 4.94 2.38 -13.69
C VAL A 120 6.30 2.69 -13.06
N PHE A 121 7.28 3.09 -13.87
CA PHE A 121 8.60 3.49 -13.39
C PHE A 121 8.54 4.67 -12.41
N LEU A 122 7.81 5.73 -12.75
CA LEU A 122 7.63 6.89 -11.86
C LEU A 122 6.90 6.51 -10.56
N LEU A 123 5.90 5.64 -10.62
CA LEU A 123 5.23 5.12 -9.42
C LEU A 123 6.20 4.32 -8.53
N THR A 124 7.05 3.48 -9.14
CA THR A 124 8.06 2.70 -8.41
C THR A 124 9.08 3.61 -7.74
N ILE A 125 9.63 4.61 -8.45
CA ILE A 125 10.52 5.61 -7.86
C ILE A 125 9.80 6.37 -6.73
N GLY A 126 8.56 6.81 -6.98
CA GLY A 126 7.76 7.51 -5.98
C GLY A 126 7.58 6.69 -4.71
N LEU A 127 7.33 5.39 -4.84
CA LEU A 127 7.22 4.47 -3.73
C LEU A 127 8.53 4.34 -2.96
N PHE A 128 9.64 4.08 -3.66
CA PHE A 128 10.96 3.97 -3.03
C PHE A 128 11.36 5.25 -2.30
N LEU A 129 11.17 6.42 -2.92
CA LEU A 129 11.43 7.70 -2.28
C LEU A 129 10.56 7.90 -1.04
N THR A 130 9.27 7.60 -1.12
CA THR A 130 8.34 7.76 0.02
C THR A 130 8.73 6.85 1.18
N VAL A 131 9.05 5.59 0.91
CA VAL A 131 9.47 4.63 1.94
C VAL A 131 10.80 5.05 2.55
N ALA A 132 11.82 5.29 1.73
CA ALA A 132 13.16 5.64 2.18
C ALA A 132 13.20 6.92 3.01
N SER A 133 12.49 7.97 2.56
CA SER A 133 12.41 9.22 3.29
C SER A 133 11.55 9.12 4.55
N GLY A 134 10.44 8.41 4.47
CA GLY A 134 9.51 8.20 5.57
C GLY A 134 10.14 7.41 6.72
N THR A 135 10.82 6.31 6.41
CA THR A 135 11.57 5.53 7.41
C THR A 135 12.69 6.36 8.01
N GLY A 136 13.40 7.16 7.21
CA GLY A 136 14.46 8.06 7.70
C GLY A 136 13.94 9.14 8.66
N ILE A 137 12.81 9.79 8.34
CA ILE A 137 12.17 10.76 9.25
C ILE A 137 11.74 10.05 10.54
N ALA A 138 11.18 8.85 10.42
CA ALA A 138 10.75 8.10 11.59
C ALA A 138 11.91 7.70 12.51
N ALA A 139 13.07 7.34 11.95
CA ALA A 139 14.27 7.08 12.71
C ALA A 139 14.77 8.33 13.46
N LEU A 140 14.69 9.51 12.84
CA LEU A 140 15.17 10.77 13.46
C LEU A 140 14.25 11.31 14.56
N HIS A 141 12.93 11.22 14.37
CA HIS A 141 11.97 11.99 15.18
C HIS A 141 11.03 11.14 16.03
N PHE A 142 10.82 9.87 15.69
CA PHE A 142 9.88 9.00 16.41
C PHE A 142 10.59 7.96 17.28
N TYR A 143 11.81 8.25 17.74
CA TYR A 143 12.48 7.41 18.71
C TYR A 143 11.68 7.39 20.02
N VAL A 144 11.15 6.22 20.37
CA VAL A 144 10.45 5.98 21.63
C VAL A 144 11.30 5.02 22.43
N GLU A 145 11.84 5.48 23.55
CA GLU A 145 12.52 4.60 24.51
C GLU A 145 11.54 3.51 24.97
N GLY A 146 11.93 2.24 24.82
CA GLY A 146 11.08 1.10 25.15
C GLY A 146 10.04 0.73 24.08
N SER A 147 10.22 1.14 22.82
CA SER A 147 9.31 0.71 21.74
C SER A 147 9.25 -0.82 21.64
N ASP A 148 8.04 -1.38 21.56
CA ASP A 148 7.78 -2.81 21.32
C ASP A 148 8.18 -3.30 19.91
N LEU A 149 9.00 -2.53 19.18
CA LEU A 149 9.50 -2.89 17.85
C LEU A 149 10.86 -3.59 17.95
N PRO A 150 11.17 -4.51 17.01
CA PRO A 150 12.41 -5.29 17.04
C PRO A 150 13.69 -4.47 16.75
N ALA A 151 13.56 -3.30 16.11
CA ALA A 151 14.68 -2.42 15.81
C ALA A 151 14.45 -1.00 16.35
N ASN A 152 13.73 -0.17 15.60
CA ASN A 152 13.28 1.16 16.03
C ASN A 152 12.13 1.64 15.12
N SER A 153 11.65 2.85 15.37
CA SER A 153 10.55 3.50 14.64
C SER A 153 10.74 3.62 13.12
N GLY A 154 11.98 3.74 12.65
CA GLY A 154 12.33 3.80 11.21
C GLY A 154 12.84 2.47 10.64
N GLY A 155 12.99 1.45 11.48
CA GLY A 155 13.66 0.20 11.14
C GLY A 155 15.12 0.39 10.74
N LEU A 156 15.72 -0.70 10.27
CA LEU A 156 17.08 -0.70 9.76
C LEU A 156 17.23 0.27 8.58
N LEU A 157 16.30 0.28 7.63
CA LEU A 157 16.43 1.11 6.43
C LEU A 157 16.47 2.61 6.81
N GLY A 158 15.54 3.06 7.66
CA GLY A 158 15.49 4.45 8.12
C GLY A 158 16.73 4.87 8.92
N THR A 159 17.25 3.96 9.75
CA THR A 159 18.44 4.23 10.57
C THR A 159 19.64 4.54 9.69
N GLN A 160 19.94 3.67 8.72
CA GLN A 160 21.07 3.84 7.82
C GLN A 160 20.94 5.12 6.98
N ILE A 161 19.76 5.39 6.42
CA ILE A 161 19.54 6.62 5.63
C ILE A 161 19.70 7.88 6.49
N SER A 162 19.12 7.87 7.68
CA SER A 162 19.16 9.03 8.56
C SER A 162 20.58 9.32 9.04
N GLN A 163 21.36 8.31 9.41
CA GLN A 163 22.75 8.47 9.83
C GLN A 163 23.60 9.10 8.71
N LEU A 164 23.53 8.56 7.49
CA LEU A 164 24.27 9.10 6.33
C LEU A 164 23.91 10.57 6.06
N LEU A 165 22.64 10.93 6.16
CA LEU A 165 22.23 12.32 5.94
C LEU A 165 22.62 13.26 7.08
N VAL A 166 22.58 12.78 8.33
CA VAL A 166 23.00 13.55 9.50
C VAL A 166 24.51 13.85 9.43
N GLU A 167 25.32 12.89 9.01
CA GLU A 167 26.76 13.07 8.85
C GLU A 167 27.10 14.16 7.83
N VAL A 168 26.32 14.28 6.76
CA VAL A 168 26.56 15.26 5.68
C VAL A 168 25.91 16.63 5.97
N PHE A 169 24.68 16.65 6.50
CA PHE A 169 23.83 17.84 6.57
C PHE A 169 23.45 18.31 7.97
N ASN A 170 23.88 17.62 9.04
CA ASN A 170 23.36 17.73 10.41
C ASN A 170 21.88 17.27 10.55
N PRO A 171 21.34 17.08 11.78
CA PRO A 171 19.97 16.57 11.97
C PRO A 171 18.86 17.44 11.35
N THR A 172 19.00 18.75 11.44
CA THR A 172 18.02 19.69 10.88
C THR A 172 18.05 19.64 9.36
N GLY A 173 19.23 19.68 8.75
CA GLY A 173 19.39 19.58 7.29
C GLY A 173 18.93 18.23 6.74
N ALA A 174 19.28 17.13 7.42
CA ALA A 174 18.82 15.79 7.07
C ALA A 174 17.29 15.71 7.03
N THR A 175 16.62 16.30 8.03
CA THR A 175 15.14 16.34 8.09
C THR A 175 14.54 17.08 6.90
N LEU A 176 15.10 18.23 6.52
CA LEU A 176 14.61 19.00 5.37
C LEU A 176 14.78 18.23 4.05
N VAL A 177 15.93 17.57 3.87
CA VAL A 177 16.19 16.71 2.69
C VAL A 177 15.18 15.56 2.64
N LEU A 178 14.99 14.86 3.76
CA LEU A 178 14.04 13.75 3.83
C LEU A 178 12.60 14.22 3.57
N LEU A 179 12.19 15.36 4.12
CA LEU A 179 10.87 15.93 3.85
C LEU A 179 10.68 16.27 2.37
N ALA A 180 11.68 16.86 1.72
CA ALA A 180 11.64 17.15 0.29
C ALA A 180 11.50 15.87 -0.55
N LEU A 181 12.25 14.82 -0.21
CA LEU A 181 12.15 13.50 -0.86
C LEU A 181 10.80 12.83 -0.62
N LEU A 182 10.26 12.94 0.60
CA LEU A 182 8.94 12.40 0.95
C LEU A 182 7.84 13.04 0.12
N LEU A 183 7.81 14.37 0.08
CA LEU A 183 6.83 15.13 -0.69
C LEU A 183 6.94 14.84 -2.19
N THR A 184 8.18 14.71 -2.70
CA THR A 184 8.44 14.32 -4.09
C THR A 184 7.94 12.91 -4.37
N GLY A 185 8.20 11.95 -3.48
CA GLY A 185 7.75 10.58 -3.59
C GLY A 185 6.22 10.47 -3.62
N VAL A 186 5.54 11.12 -2.67
CA VAL A 186 4.07 11.16 -2.61
C VAL A 186 3.48 11.79 -3.87
N ARG A 187 4.12 12.85 -4.40
CA ARG A 187 3.69 13.46 -5.66
C ARG A 187 3.80 12.50 -6.85
N LEU A 188 4.89 11.75 -6.95
CA LEU A 188 5.11 10.75 -8.00
C LEU A 188 4.12 9.58 -7.91
N LEU A 189 3.59 9.27 -6.72
CA LEU A 189 2.49 8.32 -6.53
C LEU A 189 1.14 8.82 -7.08
N GLY A 190 1.08 10.07 -7.55
CA GLY A 190 -0.11 10.70 -8.10
C GLY A 190 -0.99 11.41 -7.06
N VAL A 191 -0.54 11.48 -5.81
CA VAL A 191 -1.24 12.20 -4.74
C VAL A 191 -0.66 13.62 -4.65
N SER A 192 -1.48 14.63 -4.85
CA SER A 192 -1.05 16.02 -4.59
C SER A 192 -1.07 16.29 -3.09
N TRP A 193 0.04 16.76 -2.53
CA TRP A 193 0.08 17.20 -1.13
C TRP A 193 -0.98 18.27 -0.82
N LEU A 194 -1.25 19.19 -1.76
CA LEU A 194 -2.33 20.18 -1.62
C LEU A 194 -3.71 19.53 -1.49
N GLN A 195 -3.99 18.49 -2.28
CA GLN A 195 -5.26 17.77 -2.17
C GLN A 195 -5.37 17.03 -0.83
N LEU A 196 -4.25 16.53 -0.30
CA LEU A 196 -4.21 15.91 1.01
C LEU A 196 -4.48 16.94 2.12
N MET A 197 -3.86 18.12 2.05
CA MET A 197 -4.14 19.24 2.97
C MET A 197 -5.62 19.65 2.92
N ASP A 198 -6.18 19.79 1.73
CA ASP A 198 -7.60 20.12 1.56
C ASP A 198 -8.53 19.05 2.15
N LEU A 199 -8.18 17.77 1.98
CA LEU A 199 -8.96 16.66 2.51
C LEU A 199 -8.94 16.65 4.04
N VAL A 200 -7.76 16.81 4.64
CA VAL A 200 -7.60 16.86 6.10
C VAL A 200 -8.32 18.10 6.66
N GLY A 201 -8.16 19.26 6.03
CA GLY A 201 -8.86 20.49 6.41
C GLY A 201 -10.38 20.33 6.37
N ARG A 202 -10.94 19.79 5.28
CA ARG A 202 -12.38 19.50 5.18
C ARG A 202 -12.85 18.52 6.27
N PHE A 203 -12.09 17.46 6.53
CA PHE A 203 -12.43 16.48 7.55
C PHE A 203 -12.50 17.12 8.94
N LEU A 204 -11.48 17.89 9.32
CA LEU A 204 -11.41 18.57 10.61
C LEU A 204 -12.56 19.57 10.79
N VAL A 205 -12.80 20.41 9.79
CA VAL A 205 -13.89 21.40 9.81
C VAL A 205 -15.26 20.72 9.92
N THR A 206 -15.48 19.63 9.18
CA THR A 206 -16.75 18.88 9.24
C THR A 206 -16.94 18.22 10.61
N ARG A 207 -15.88 17.68 11.22
CA ARG A 207 -15.96 17.08 12.56
C ARG A 207 -16.20 18.14 13.63
N PHE A 208 -15.52 19.27 13.55
CA PHE A 208 -15.73 20.40 14.44
C PHE A 208 -17.19 20.91 14.37
N MET A 209 -17.75 21.04 13.17
CA MET A 209 -19.15 21.44 12.99
C MET A 209 -20.17 20.41 13.48
N ARG A 210 -19.81 19.13 13.61
CA ARG A 210 -20.71 18.08 14.14
C ARG A 210 -20.67 17.95 15.67
N LEU A 211 -19.67 18.55 16.31
CA LEU A 211 -19.48 18.51 17.76
C LEU A 211 -20.07 19.76 18.46
N LYS A 212 -20.44 20.77 17.68
CA LYS A 212 -21.30 21.89 18.10
C LYS A 212 -22.75 21.60 17.73
#